data_AF-A0A1F2Y178-F1
#
_entry.id   AF-A0A1F2Y178-F1
#
_cell.length_a   1.000
_cell.length_b   1.000
_cell.length_c   1.000
_cell.angle_alpha   90.00
_cell.angle_beta   90.00
_cell.angle_gamma   90.00
#
_symmetry.space_group_name_H-M   'P 1'
#
loop_
_entity.id
_entity.type
_entity.pdbx_description
1 polymer ?
#
loop_
_entity_poly.entity_id
_entity_poly.type
_entity_poly.pdbx_seq_one_letter_code
_entity_poly.pdbx_strand_id
1 'polypeptide(L)'
;MLILIIVHVSAVMAKLAIFFIIPRLRDVEQVRATLVAYKPFERTADWVLWLTGAGLVYFANWKMLTQAWMLASIGLYLIVFIAIRFALTREMEKISTSKKLHAQAELKRLRFNNLCVSTTAVAFLGIIAYLMITKP
;
A
#
# COMPACT_ATOMS: atom_id res chain seq x y z
N MET A 1 -17.59 -10.37 -11.88
CA MET A 1 -17.32 -9.14 -11.10
C MET A 1 -16.94 -9.43 -9.65
N LEU A 2 -17.73 -10.21 -8.89
CA LEU A 2 -17.43 -10.54 -7.49
C LEU A 2 -16.04 -11.16 -7.26
N ILE A 3 -15.65 -12.15 -8.06
CA ILE A 3 -14.34 -12.80 -7.98
C ILE A 3 -13.20 -11.79 -8.19
N LEU A 4 -13.37 -10.87 -9.14
CA LEU A 4 -12.43 -9.79 -9.45
C LEU A 4 -12.25 -8.85 -8.25
N ILE A 5 -13.34 -8.49 -7.59
CA ILE A 5 -13.33 -7.64 -6.38
C ILE A 5 -12.63 -8.37 -5.23
N ILE A 6 -12.94 -9.65 -4.99
CA ILE A 6 -12.32 -10.44 -3.92
C ILE A 6 -10.80 -10.51 -4.13
N VAL A 7 -10.36 -10.81 -5.37
CA VAL A 7 -8.93 -10.83 -5.71
C VAL A 7 -8.30 -9.45 -5.51
N HIS A 8 -8.95 -8.38 -5.97
CA HIS A 8 -8.46 -7.01 -5.78
C HIS A 8 -8.28 -6.67 -4.30
N VAL A 9 -9.32 -6.87 -3.47
CA VAL A 9 -9.30 -6.63 -2.02
C VAL A 9 -8.23 -7.46 -1.33
N SER A 10 -8.08 -8.73 -1.69
CA SER A 10 -7.03 -9.59 -1.13
C SER A 10 -5.63 -9.07 -1.44
N ALA A 11 -5.40 -8.55 -2.65
CA ALA A 11 -4.13 -7.95 -3.02
C ALA A 11 -3.86 -6.62 -2.31
N VAL A 12 -4.91 -5.81 -2.06
CA VAL A 12 -4.81 -4.62 -1.19
C VAL A 12 -4.36 -5.03 0.21
N MET A 13 -5.05 -6.00 0.81
CA MET A 13 -4.76 -6.46 2.16
C MET A 13 -3.35 -7.04 2.28
N ALA A 14 -2.90 -7.79 1.28
CA ALA A 14 -1.52 -8.30 1.22
C ALA A 14 -0.49 -7.16 1.21
N LYS A 15 -0.78 -6.04 0.53
CA LYS A 15 0.11 -4.88 0.52
C LYS A 15 0.07 -4.10 1.83
N LEU A 16 -1.09 -4.00 2.47
CA LEU A 16 -1.24 -3.35 3.78
C LEU A 16 -0.60 -4.17 4.91
N ALA A 17 -0.39 -5.48 4.72
CA ALA A 17 0.26 -6.33 5.71
C ALA A 17 1.65 -5.82 6.13
N ILE A 18 2.34 -5.08 5.27
CA ILE A 18 3.65 -4.49 5.59
C ILE A 18 3.59 -3.53 6.80
N PHE A 19 2.45 -2.87 7.02
CA PHE A 19 2.26 -1.98 8.17
C PHE A 19 2.39 -2.69 9.51
N PHE A 20 2.05 -3.99 9.56
CA PHE A 20 2.17 -4.82 10.76
C PHE A 20 3.56 -5.45 10.92
N ILE A 21 4.31 -5.57 9.82
CA ILE A 21 5.65 -6.17 9.81
C ILE A 21 6.70 -5.15 10.24
N ILE A 22 6.61 -3.91 9.75
CA ILE A 22 7.62 -2.86 10.02
C ILE A 22 7.86 -2.59 11.52
N PRO A 23 6.84 -2.51 12.40
CA PRO A 23 7.05 -2.31 13.84
C PRO A 23 7.88 -3.41 14.49
N ARG A 24 7.89 -4.62 13.91
CA ARG A 24 8.59 -5.81 14.44
C ARG A 24 10.07 -5.86 14.04
N LEU A 25 10.50 -5.05 13.08
CA LEU A 25 11.89 -5.01 12.61
C LEU A 25 12.79 -4.34 13.65
N ARG A 26 13.71 -5.12 14.26
CA ARG A 26 14.64 -4.64 15.31
C ARG A 26 16.03 -4.33 14.79
N ASP A 27 16.44 -4.98 13.71
CA ASP A 27 17.81 -4.93 13.19
C ASP A 27 17.82 -4.80 11.66
N VAL A 28 18.91 -4.25 11.12
CA VAL A 28 19.13 -4.09 9.67
C VAL A 28 19.03 -5.43 8.93
N GLU A 29 19.49 -6.50 9.56
CA GLU A 29 19.45 -7.85 8.98
C GLU A 29 18.01 -8.36 8.85
N GLN A 30 17.15 -8.07 9.83
CA GLN A 30 15.72 -8.37 9.75
C GLN A 30 15.04 -7.51 8.67
N VAL A 31 15.41 -6.23 8.54
CA VAL A 31 14.92 -5.36 7.45
C VAL A 31 15.31 -5.94 6.10
N ARG A 32 16.57 -6.37 5.93
CA ARG A 32 17.07 -6.96 4.69
C ARG A 32 16.37 -8.27 4.36
N ALA A 33 16.25 -9.20 5.33
CA ALA A 33 15.55 -10.46 5.14
C ALA A 33 14.08 -10.24 4.77
N THR A 34 13.41 -9.29 5.46
CA THR A 34 12.03 -8.92 5.17
C THR A 34 11.90 -8.27 3.80
N LEU A 35 12.82 -7.38 3.40
CA LEU A 35 12.81 -6.76 2.08
C LEU A 35 12.95 -7.81 0.97
N VAL A 36 13.87 -8.77 1.12
CA VAL A 36 14.07 -9.86 0.15
C VAL A 36 12.83 -10.74 0.06
N ALA A 37 12.22 -11.09 1.19
CA ALA A 37 10.99 -11.87 1.22
C ALA A 37 9.80 -11.08 0.65
N TYR A 38 9.68 -9.79 0.95
CA TYR A 38 8.53 -8.96 0.59
C TYR A 38 8.56 -8.47 -0.86
N LYS A 39 9.73 -8.23 -1.45
CA LYS A 39 9.87 -7.73 -2.84
C LYS A 39 9.12 -8.56 -3.90
N PRO A 40 9.14 -9.90 -3.90
CA PRO A 40 8.31 -10.67 -4.84
C PRO A 40 6.81 -10.50 -4.56
N PHE A 41 6.39 -10.44 -3.29
CA PHE A 41 4.99 -10.19 -2.93
C PHE A 41 4.51 -8.81 -3.38
N GLU A 42 5.31 -7.76 -3.15
CA GLU A 42 5.00 -6.40 -3.59
C GLU A 42 4.83 -6.33 -5.11
N ARG A 43 5.71 -6.99 -5.87
CA ARG A 43 5.65 -7.00 -7.34
C ARG A 43 4.43 -7.75 -7.86
N THR A 44 4.10 -8.89 -7.25
CA THR A 44 2.91 -9.66 -7.60
C THR A 44 1.64 -8.90 -7.24
N ALA A 45 1.58 -8.30 -6.04
CA ALA A 45 0.45 -7.50 -5.61
C ALA A 45 0.25 -6.29 -6.53
N ASP A 46 1.31 -5.59 -6.94
CA ASP A 46 1.22 -4.50 -7.91
C ASP A 46 0.66 -4.97 -9.24
N TRP A 47 1.17 -6.08 -9.80
CA TRP A 47 0.64 -6.65 -11.05
C TRP A 47 -0.82 -7.04 -10.94
N VAL A 48 -1.19 -7.75 -9.88
CA VAL A 48 -2.57 -8.18 -9.63
C VAL A 48 -3.48 -6.96 -9.50
N LEU A 49 -3.05 -5.90 -8.81
CA LEU A 49 -3.86 -4.70 -8.61
C LEU A 49 -4.02 -3.88 -9.88
N TRP A 50 -2.98 -3.78 -10.71
CA TRP A 50 -3.10 -3.16 -12.03
C TRP A 50 -4.02 -3.96 -12.96
N LEU A 51 -3.86 -5.29 -13.00
CA LEU A 51 -4.72 -6.16 -13.82
C LEU A 51 -6.18 -6.13 -13.36
N THR A 52 -6.41 -6.29 -12.07
CA THR A 52 -7.77 -6.28 -11.51
C THR A 52 -8.39 -4.89 -11.55
N GLY A 53 -7.61 -3.82 -11.33
CA GLY A 53 -8.06 -2.44 -11.50
C GLY A 53 -8.43 -2.13 -12.94
N ALA A 54 -7.60 -2.51 -13.91
CA ALA A 54 -7.90 -2.36 -15.34
C ALA A 54 -9.12 -3.21 -15.75
N GLY A 55 -9.24 -4.42 -15.22
CA GLY A 55 -10.41 -5.28 -15.43
C GLY A 55 -11.69 -4.65 -14.87
N LEU A 56 -11.65 -4.11 -13.64
CA LEU A 56 -12.78 -3.41 -13.06
C LEU A 56 -13.17 -2.18 -13.87
N VAL A 57 -12.21 -1.43 -14.40
CA VAL A 57 -12.48 -0.30 -15.30
C VAL A 57 -13.10 -0.74 -16.62
N TYR A 58 -12.59 -1.83 -17.21
CA TYR A 58 -13.09 -2.36 -18.48
C TYR A 58 -14.53 -2.89 -18.37
N PHE A 59 -14.88 -3.55 -17.26
CA PHE A 59 -16.22 -4.05 -17.00
C PHE A 59 -17.16 -3.01 -16.38
N ALA A 60 -16.63 -1.87 -15.91
CA ALA A 60 -17.44 -0.76 -15.40
C ALA A 60 -18.01 0.07 -16.55
N ASN A 61 -19.23 0.57 -16.35
CA ASN A 61 -19.86 1.47 -17.32
C ASN A 61 -19.09 2.81 -17.35
N TRP A 62 -18.81 3.34 -18.54
CA TRP A 62 -18.05 4.58 -18.73
C TRP A 62 -18.65 5.78 -17.97
N LYS A 63 -19.99 5.77 -17.78
CA LYS A 63 -20.71 6.76 -16.97
C LYS A 63 -20.41 6.69 -15.46
N MET A 64 -20.11 5.51 -14.92
CA MET A 64 -19.64 5.37 -13.53
C MET A 64 -18.19 5.87 -13.41
N LEU A 65 -17.36 5.63 -14.44
CA LEU A 65 -15.97 6.10 -14.46
C LEU A 65 -15.79 7.60 -14.35
N THR A 66 -16.70 8.36 -14.94
CA THR A 66 -16.63 9.83 -14.91
C THR A 66 -17.26 10.44 -13.66
N GLN A 67 -17.81 9.64 -12.74
CA GLN A 67 -18.34 10.18 -11.49
C GLN A 67 -17.18 10.70 -10.63
N ALA A 68 -17.27 11.96 -10.21
CA ALA A 68 -16.22 12.66 -9.47
C ALA A 68 -15.78 11.90 -8.20
N TRP A 69 -16.72 11.21 -7.52
CA TRP A 69 -16.42 10.44 -6.31
C TRP A 69 -15.60 9.17 -6.61
N MET A 70 -15.79 8.54 -7.78
CA MET A 70 -15.05 7.34 -8.16
C MET A 70 -13.63 7.70 -8.61
N LEU A 71 -13.46 8.82 -9.34
CA LEU A 71 -12.15 9.40 -9.64
C LEU A 71 -11.39 9.81 -8.38
N ALA A 72 -12.08 10.47 -7.43
CA ALA A 72 -11.49 10.81 -6.14
C ALA A 72 -11.04 9.56 -5.37
N SER A 73 -11.84 8.49 -5.40
CA SER A 73 -11.49 7.22 -4.74
C SER A 73 -10.27 6.55 -5.37
N ILE A 74 -10.20 6.51 -6.71
CA ILE A 74 -9.02 5.99 -7.42
C ILE A 74 -7.77 6.84 -7.12
N GLY A 75 -7.91 8.16 -7.08
CA GLY A 75 -6.82 9.07 -6.73
C GLY A 75 -6.30 8.86 -5.32
N LEU A 76 -7.20 8.82 -4.32
CA LEU A 76 -6.86 8.52 -2.92
C LEU A 76 -6.16 7.17 -2.79
N TYR A 77 -6.66 6.17 -3.52
CA TYR A 77 -6.08 4.83 -3.54
C TYR A 77 -4.65 4.84 -4.11
N LEU A 78 -4.40 5.54 -5.23
CA LEU A 78 -3.07 5.71 -5.79
C LEU A 78 -2.11 6.43 -4.83
N ILE A 79 -2.59 7.45 -4.11
CA ILE A 79 -1.77 8.18 -3.13
C ILE A 79 -1.30 7.25 -2.02
N VAL A 80 -2.18 6.40 -1.47
CA VAL A 80 -1.79 5.40 -0.46
C VAL A 80 -0.73 4.45 -1.01
N PHE A 81 -0.89 3.99 -2.24
CA PHE A 81 0.04 3.08 -2.90
C PHE A 81 1.43 3.68 -3.11
N ILE A 82 1.47 4.93 -3.56
CA ILE A 82 2.71 5.68 -3.75
C ILE A 82 3.37 5.93 -2.39
N ALA A 83 2.60 6.30 -1.37
CA ALA A 83 3.11 6.54 -0.03
C ALA A 83 3.76 5.28 0.56
N ILE A 84 3.14 4.11 0.44
CA ILE A 84 3.75 2.83 0.87
C ILE A 84 5.08 2.60 0.14
N ARG A 85 5.09 2.73 -1.19
CA ARG A 85 6.28 2.44 -2.00
C ARG A 85 7.44 3.38 -1.69
N PHE A 86 7.18 4.68 -1.55
CA PHE A 86 8.23 5.67 -1.33
C PHE A 86 8.65 5.78 0.14
N ALA A 87 7.71 5.81 1.07
CA ALA A 87 8.01 6.07 2.47
C ALA A 87 8.39 4.80 3.25
N LEU A 88 8.04 3.61 2.75
CA LEU A 88 8.34 2.34 3.42
C LEU A 88 9.32 1.50 2.60
N THR A 89 8.98 1.10 1.38
CA THR A 89 9.83 0.19 0.59
C THR A 89 11.20 0.83 0.30
N ARG A 90 11.21 2.10 -0.12
CA ARG A 90 12.45 2.84 -0.40
C ARG A 90 13.31 3.11 0.85
N GLU A 91 12.67 3.43 1.98
CA GLU A 91 13.38 3.61 3.25
C GLU A 91 13.96 2.28 3.76
N MET A 92 13.24 1.16 3.60
CA MET A 92 13.76 -0.18 3.90
C MET A 92 14.96 -0.55 3.03
N GLU A 93 14.94 -0.21 1.74
CA GLU A 93 16.06 -0.44 0.82
C GLU A 93 17.29 0.37 1.24
N LYS A 94 17.09 1.64 1.64
CA LYS A 94 18.15 2.48 2.19
C LYS A 94 18.73 1.91 3.49
N ILE A 95 17.89 1.46 4.41
CA ILE A 95 18.32 0.85 5.68
C ILE A 95 19.10 -0.44 5.42
N SER A 96 18.65 -1.26 4.47
CA SER A 96 19.30 -2.54 4.14
C SER A 96 20.73 -2.39 3.61
N THR A 97 21.10 -1.20 3.12
CA THR A 97 22.43 -0.87 2.59
C THR A 97 23.25 0.03 3.53
N SER A 98 22.67 0.49 4.64
CA SER A 98 23.31 1.40 5.59
C SER A 98 24.33 0.69 6.50
N LYS A 99 25.40 1.40 6.89
CA LYS A 99 26.40 0.89 7.83
C LYS A 99 25.82 0.92 9.25
N LYS A 100 26.07 -0.14 10.05
CA LYS A 100 25.47 -0.40 11.38
C LYS A 100 25.48 0.78 12.38
N LEU A 101 26.35 1.79 12.20
CA LEU A 101 26.49 2.95 13.08
C LEU A 101 25.22 3.83 13.20
N HIS A 102 24.38 3.90 12.16
CA HIS A 102 23.14 4.71 12.18
C HIS A 102 21.84 3.90 12.13
N ALA A 103 21.94 2.57 12.20
CA ALA A 103 20.82 1.65 12.03
C ALA A 103 19.63 1.95 12.96
N GLN A 104 19.88 2.26 14.23
CA GLN A 104 18.82 2.53 15.22
C GLN A 104 18.02 3.81 14.90
N ALA A 105 18.70 4.88 14.47
CA ALA A 105 18.05 6.13 14.11
C ALA A 105 17.19 5.97 12.84
N GLU A 106 17.69 5.24 11.85
CA GLU A 106 16.96 4.97 10.61
C GLU A 106 15.76 4.04 10.85
N LEU A 107 15.90 3.00 11.70
CA LEU A 107 14.80 2.13 12.11
C LEU A 107 13.69 2.90 12.84
N LYS A 108 14.06 3.83 13.74
CA LYS A 108 13.08 4.68 14.43
C LYS A 108 12.34 5.57 13.44
N ARG A 109 13.05 6.14 12.45
CA ARG A 109 12.44 6.92 11.35
C ARG A 109 11.50 6.07 10.51
N LEU A 110 11.89 4.84 10.15
CA LEU A 110 11.04 3.91 9.39
C LEU A 110 9.75 3.61 10.14
N ARG A 111 9.81 3.36 11.45
CA ARG A 111 8.61 3.12 12.28
C ARG A 111 7.71 4.36 12.37
N PHE A 112 8.30 5.55 12.48
CA PHE A 112 7.53 6.79 12.50
C PHE A 112 6.85 7.03 11.15
N ASN A 113 7.57 6.85 10.04
CA ASN A 113 7.00 6.91 8.69
C ASN A 113 5.88 5.89 8.51
N ASN A 114 6.07 4.66 9.00
CA ASN A 114 5.04 3.62 8.98
C ASN A 114 3.78 4.04 9.72
N LEU A 115 3.91 4.62 10.91
CA LEU A 115 2.76 5.10 11.67
C LEU A 115 2.03 6.23 10.92
N CYS A 116 2.77 7.18 10.35
CA CYS A 116 2.23 8.30 9.58
C CYS A 116 1.47 7.80 8.33
N VAL A 117 2.10 6.93 7.55
CA VAL A 117 1.52 6.36 6.32
C VAL A 117 0.33 5.46 6.66
N SER A 118 0.42 4.62 7.69
CA SER A 118 -0.67 3.76 8.13
C SER A 118 -1.89 4.57 8.57
N THR A 119 -1.69 5.61 9.39
CA THR A 119 -2.79 6.48 9.84
C THR A 119 -3.44 7.20 8.66
N THR A 120 -2.62 7.73 7.74
CA THR A 120 -3.10 8.40 6.53
C THR A 120 -3.86 7.43 5.62
N ALA A 121 -3.35 6.21 5.44
CA ALA A 121 -3.99 5.18 4.64
C ALA A 121 -5.36 4.78 5.21
N VAL A 122 -5.44 4.58 6.53
CA VAL A 122 -6.72 4.27 7.21
C VAL A 122 -7.71 5.43 7.04
N ALA A 123 -7.26 6.67 7.20
CA ALA A 123 -8.12 7.84 6.99
C ALA A 123 -8.66 7.90 5.55
N PHE A 124 -7.80 7.71 4.55
CA PHE A 124 -8.21 7.72 3.14
C PHE A 124 -9.13 6.55 2.78
N LEU A 125 -8.87 5.34 3.28
CA LEU A 125 -9.76 4.19 3.10
C LEU A 125 -11.13 4.43 3.77
N GLY A 126 -11.16 5.06 4.93
CA GLY A 126 -12.39 5.47 5.61
C GLY A 126 -13.20 6.47 4.79
N ILE A 127 -12.54 7.47 4.18
CA ILE A 127 -13.19 8.43 3.29
C ILE A 127 -13.76 7.72 2.04
N ILE A 128 -13.01 6.81 1.44
CA ILE A 128 -13.49 6.02 0.28
C ILE A 128 -14.73 5.21 0.67
N ALA A 129 -14.69 4.51 1.81
CA ALA A 129 -15.81 3.72 2.29
C ALA A 129 -17.05 4.59 2.55
N TYR A 130 -16.88 5.76 3.16
CA TYR A 130 -17.97 6.72 3.37
C TYR A 130 -18.57 7.23 2.05
N LEU A 131 -17.72 7.55 1.06
CA LEU A 131 -18.17 7.98 -0.26
C LEU A 131 -18.98 6.88 -0.96
N MET A 132 -18.54 5.63 -0.88
CA MET A 132 -19.27 4.49 -1.47
C MET A 132 -20.65 4.25 -0.81
N ILE A 133 -20.76 4.46 0.51
CA ILE A 133 -22.04 4.28 1.22
C ILE A 133 -23.01 5.44 0.91
N THR A 134 -22.51 6.67 0.90
CA THR A 134 -23.36 7.87 0.77
C THR A 134 -23.66 8.26 -0.68
N LYS A 135 -22.85 7.80 -1.63
CA LYS A 135 -22.97 8.04 -3.07
C LYS A 135 -22.69 6.74 -3.82
N PRO A 136 -23.63 5.77 -3.82
CA PRO A 136 -23.50 4.53 -4.58
C PRO A 136 -23.50 4.76 -6.10
#